data_AF-A0A1X7VSA4-F1
#
_entry.id   AF-A0A1X7VSA4-F1
#
_cell.length_a   1.000
_cell.length_b   1.000
_cell.length_c   1.000
_cell.angle_alpha   90.00
_cell.angle_beta   90.00
_cell.angle_gamma   90.00
#
_symmetry.space_group_name_H-M   'P 1'
#
loop_
_entity.id
_entity.type
_entity.pdbx_description
1 polymer ?
#
loop_
_entity_poly.entity_id
_entity_poly.type
_entity_poly.pdbx_seq_one_letter_code
_entity_poly.pdbx_strand_id
1 'polypeptide(L)'
;MVLLAKEDEPTLFWWIGQASTPRLRARYWLQFAIINSIAYSVVIVGIPSLIFFIPATILAYQAVIKYDEGNEEACKTKTKISAILSVLGVLTFVACVAAVIAIEFAGTDLSVL
;
A
#
# COMPACT_ATOMS: atom_id res chain seq x y z
N MET A 1 -4.86 -14.82 30.71
CA MET A 1 -6.14 -14.70 29.99
C MET A 1 -6.04 -13.48 29.10
N VAL A 2 -5.42 -13.65 27.92
CA VAL A 2 -5.27 -12.58 26.93
C VAL A 2 -6.55 -12.58 26.12
N LEU A 3 -7.32 -11.50 26.25
CA LEU A 3 -8.59 -11.31 25.54
C LEU A 3 -8.32 -11.40 24.04
N LEU A 4 -8.86 -12.44 23.41
CA LEU A 4 -9.02 -12.53 21.96
C LEU A 4 -9.77 -11.28 21.52
N ALA A 5 -9.10 -10.40 20.79
CA ALA A 5 -9.77 -9.41 19.98
C ALA A 5 -10.78 -10.17 19.11
N LYS A 6 -12.06 -9.79 19.22
CA LYS A 6 -13.17 -10.36 18.44
C LYS A 6 -12.73 -10.52 16.98
N GLU A 7 -13.22 -11.57 16.34
CA GLU A 7 -12.91 -12.06 14.99
C GLU A 7 -13.03 -11.03 13.83
N ASP A 8 -13.31 -9.75 14.12
CA ASP A 8 -13.68 -8.72 13.15
C ASP A 8 -12.83 -7.44 13.14
N GLU A 9 -11.84 -7.25 14.03
CA GLU A 9 -11.11 -5.97 14.08
C GLU A 9 -9.59 -6.13 14.15
N PRO A 10 -8.88 -6.00 13.02
CA PRO A 10 -7.44 -6.13 13.05
C PRO A 10 -6.78 -4.77 12.77
N THR A 11 -6.13 -4.23 13.80
CA THR A 11 -5.31 -3.00 13.78
C THR A 11 -3.92 -3.25 13.18
N LEU A 12 -3.33 -2.23 12.57
CA LEU A 12 -2.12 -2.25 11.73
C LEU A 12 -0.93 -3.08 12.28
N PHE A 13 -0.73 -3.07 13.60
CA PHE A 13 0.43 -3.69 14.27
C PHE A 13 0.28 -5.21 14.53
N TRP A 14 -0.95 -5.75 14.51
CA TRP A 14 -1.19 -7.17 14.82
C TRP A 14 -0.89 -8.13 13.65
N TRP A 15 -0.62 -7.59 12.47
CA TRP A 15 -0.60 -8.31 11.20
C TRP A 15 0.75 -8.92 10.78
N ILE A 16 1.85 -8.33 11.25
CA ILE A 16 3.20 -8.65 10.76
C ILE A 16 3.63 -10.08 11.13
N GLY A 17 3.03 -10.69 12.16
CA GLY A 17 3.34 -12.04 12.63
C GLY A 17 2.30 -13.15 12.35
N GLN A 18 1.04 -12.81 11.99
CA GLN A 18 -0.07 -13.78 11.93
C GLN A 18 -0.75 -13.94 10.56
N ALA A 19 -0.12 -13.47 9.47
CA ALA A 19 -0.62 -13.61 8.10
C ALA A 19 -0.47 -15.06 7.55
N SER A 20 -0.98 -16.05 8.28
CA SER A 20 -0.97 -17.47 7.88
C SER A 20 -2.03 -17.78 6.82
N THR A 21 -3.13 -17.02 6.75
CA THR A 21 -4.22 -17.27 5.79
C THR A 21 -4.23 -16.27 4.61
N PRO A 22 -4.67 -16.70 3.40
CA PRO A 22 -4.76 -15.83 2.22
C PRO A 22 -5.68 -14.62 2.43
N ARG A 23 -6.81 -14.82 3.12
CA ARG A 23 -7.78 -13.75 3.46
C ARG A 23 -7.14 -12.65 4.27
N LEU A 24 -6.35 -13.05 5.25
CA LEU A 24 -5.62 -12.10 6.06
C LEU A 24 -4.72 -11.28 5.12
N ARG A 25 -3.80 -11.90 4.38
CA ARG A 25 -2.87 -11.16 3.50
C ARG A 25 -3.58 -10.17 2.57
N ALA A 26 -4.73 -10.54 2.01
CA ALA A 26 -5.54 -9.63 1.19
C ALA A 26 -6.00 -8.37 1.95
N ARG A 27 -6.50 -8.52 3.18
CA ARG A 27 -6.92 -7.39 4.04
C ARG A 27 -5.75 -6.51 4.47
N TYR A 28 -4.58 -7.09 4.75
CA TYR A 28 -3.37 -6.30 5.04
C TYR A 28 -3.04 -5.36 3.89
N TRP A 29 -2.93 -5.89 2.67
CA TRP A 29 -2.58 -5.10 1.49
C TRP A 29 -3.67 -4.10 1.12
N LEU A 30 -4.94 -4.41 1.41
CA LEU A 30 -6.04 -3.46 1.30
C LEU A 30 -5.85 -2.26 2.24
N GLN A 31 -5.62 -2.52 3.54
CA GLN A 31 -5.40 -1.45 4.52
C GLN A 31 -4.14 -0.63 4.18
N PHE A 32 -3.06 -1.30 3.80
CA PHE A 32 -1.81 -0.65 3.39
C PHE A 32 -2.05 0.31 2.21
N ALA A 33 -2.73 -0.15 1.16
CA ALA A 33 -3.00 0.67 -0.01
C ALA A 33 -3.94 1.85 0.29
N ILE A 34 -4.97 1.65 1.11
CA ILE A 34 -5.90 2.73 1.53
C ILE A 34 -5.14 3.80 2.30
N ILE A 35 -4.35 3.42 3.30
CA ILE A 35 -3.63 4.37 4.15
C ILE A 35 -2.61 5.16 3.34
N ASN A 36 -1.84 4.49 2.47
CA ASN A 36 -0.88 5.18 1.61
C ASN A 36 -1.59 6.09 0.59
N SER A 37 -2.76 5.70 0.07
CA SER A 37 -3.55 6.58 -0.81
C SER A 37 -3.97 7.86 -0.10
N ILE A 38 -4.44 7.75 1.14
CA ILE A 38 -4.81 8.92 1.94
C ILE A 38 -3.56 9.75 2.25
N ALA A 39 -2.51 9.15 2.82
CA ALA A 39 -1.30 9.85 3.22
C ALA A 39 -0.64 10.61 2.05
N TYR A 40 -0.53 9.98 0.88
CA TYR A 40 0.14 10.58 -0.28
C TYR A 40 -0.76 11.51 -1.09
N SER A 41 -2.08 11.48 -0.89
CA SER A 41 -2.99 12.48 -1.48
C SER A 41 -2.84 13.87 -0.86
N VAL A 42 -2.35 13.97 0.38
CA VAL A 42 -2.17 15.25 1.09
C VAL A 42 -0.82 15.90 0.77
N VAL A 43 0.14 15.11 0.26
CA VAL A 43 1.48 15.59 -0.14
C VAL A 43 1.51 15.72 -1.66
N ILE A 44 1.72 16.93 -2.20
CA ILE A 44 1.72 17.18 -3.66
C ILE A 44 2.70 16.26 -4.39
N VAL A 45 3.90 16.06 -3.83
CA VAL A 45 4.95 15.15 -4.34
C VAL A 45 4.49 13.68 -4.33
N GLY A 46 3.51 13.34 -3.50
CA GLY A 46 2.89 12.02 -3.39
C GLY A 46 1.78 11.74 -4.41
N ILE A 47 1.20 12.74 -5.06
CA ILE A 47 0.08 12.56 -5.99
C ILE A 47 0.41 11.57 -7.14
N PRO A 48 1.60 11.61 -7.77
CA PRO A 48 1.94 10.66 -8.83
C PRO A 48 1.91 9.20 -8.39
N SER A 49 2.20 8.90 -7.11
CA SER A 49 2.17 7.53 -6.59
C SER A 49 0.75 6.93 -6.53
N LEU A 50 -0.29 7.76 -6.52
CA LEU A 50 -1.69 7.33 -6.43
C LEU A 50 -2.14 6.51 -7.65
N ILE A 51 -1.48 6.67 -8.80
CA ILE A 51 -1.75 5.86 -10.00
C ILE A 51 -1.53 4.36 -9.74
N PHE A 52 -0.68 4.02 -8.76
CA PHE A 52 -0.43 2.64 -8.35
C PHE A 52 -1.29 2.23 -7.16
N PHE A 53 -1.48 3.11 -6.18
CA PHE A 53 -2.23 2.79 -4.96
C PHE A 53 -3.74 2.62 -5.18
N ILE A 54 -4.34 3.37 -6.11
CA ILE A 54 -5.77 3.24 -6.41
C ILE A 54 -6.07 1.85 -7.02
N PRO A 55 -5.38 1.39 -8.09
CA PRO A 55 -5.54 0.02 -8.58
C PRO A 55 -5.17 -1.05 -7.56
N ALA A 56 -4.13 -0.82 -6.74
CA ALA A 56 -3.74 -1.75 -5.68
C ALA A 56 -4.88 -1.98 -4.67
N THR A 57 -5.58 -0.90 -4.29
CA THR A 57 -6.73 -0.94 -3.38
C THR A 57 -7.88 -1.76 -3.98
N ILE A 58 -8.23 -1.52 -5.24
CA ILE A 58 -9.31 -2.25 -5.94
C ILE A 58 -8.99 -3.74 -6.02
N LEU A 59 -7.74 -4.09 -6.36
CA LEU A 59 -7.33 -5.49 -6.50
C LEU A 59 -7.27 -6.21 -5.15
N ALA A 60 -6.83 -5.54 -4.08
CA ALA A 60 -6.89 -6.12 -2.74
C ALA A 60 -8.33 -6.35 -2.28
N TYR A 61 -9.23 -5.40 -2.55
CA TYR A 61 -10.65 -5.54 -2.23
C TYR A 61 -11.28 -6.73 -2.99
N GLN A 62 -11.00 -6.85 -4.29
CA GLN A 62 -11.42 -8.00 -5.07
C GLN A 62 -10.81 -9.33 -4.60
N ALA A 63 -9.60 -9.31 -4.02
CA ALA A 63 -8.98 -10.50 -3.45
C ALA A 63 -9.72 -10.98 -2.20
N VAL A 64 -10.22 -10.06 -1.37
CA VAL A 64 -11.06 -10.39 -0.20
C VAL A 64 -12.38 -11.03 -0.65
N ILE A 65 -13.08 -10.42 -1.62
CA ILE A 65 -14.33 -10.98 -2.16
C ILE A 65 -14.12 -12.38 -2.74
N LYS A 66 -13.05 -12.58 -3.52
CA LYS A 66 -12.76 -13.89 -4.13
C LYS A 66 -12.46 -14.98 -3.09
N TYR A 67 -11.92 -14.61 -1.92
CA TYR A 67 -11.78 -15.55 -0.81
C TYR A 67 -13.14 -15.92 -0.22
N ASP A 68 -14.02 -14.93 -0.01
CA ASP A 68 -15.36 -15.16 0.54
C ASP A 68 -16.24 -15.99 -0.41
N GLU A 69 -15.97 -15.95 -1.73
CA GLU A 69 -16.56 -16.83 -2.75
C GLU A 69 -15.96 -18.26 -2.77
N GLY A 70 -14.97 -18.56 -1.92
CA GLY A 70 -14.30 -19.87 -1.87
C GLY A 70 -13.22 -20.10 -2.94
N ASN A 71 -12.82 -19.07 -3.71
CA ASN A 71 -11.77 -19.16 -4.72
C ASN A 71 -10.42 -18.66 -4.17
N GLU A 72 -9.72 -19.55 -3.47
CA GLU A 72 -8.43 -19.23 -2.85
C GLU A 72 -7.32 -18.87 -3.84
N GLU A 73 -7.31 -19.47 -5.02
CA GLU A 73 -6.27 -19.24 -6.03
C GLU A 73 -6.38 -17.82 -6.60
N ALA A 74 -7.60 -17.39 -6.93
CA ALA A 74 -7.86 -16.02 -7.35
C ALA A 74 -7.54 -15.01 -6.24
N CYS A 75 -7.84 -15.33 -4.98
CA CYS A 75 -7.46 -14.50 -3.83
C CYS A 75 -5.93 -14.31 -3.76
N LYS A 76 -5.15 -15.40 -3.85
CA LYS A 76 -3.69 -15.35 -3.80
C LYS A 76 -3.11 -14.53 -4.95
N THR A 77 -3.62 -14.71 -6.17
CA THR A 77 -3.14 -13.98 -7.36
C THR A 77 -3.43 -12.49 -7.25
N LYS A 78 -4.67 -12.10 -6.92
CA LYS A 78 -5.03 -10.68 -6.79
C LYS A 78 -4.29 -9.99 -5.63
N THR A 79 -4.08 -10.70 -4.52
CA THR A 79 -3.28 -10.21 -3.38
C THR A 79 -1.83 -9.95 -3.80
N LYS A 80 -1.21 -10.84 -4.58
CA LYS A 80 0.15 -10.62 -5.11
C LYS A 80 0.24 -9.39 -6.02
N ILE A 81 -0.72 -9.23 -6.93
CA ILE A 81 -0.74 -8.07 -7.83
C ILE A 81 -0.91 -6.77 -7.03
N SER A 82 -1.83 -6.75 -6.06
CA SER A 82 -2.01 -5.60 -5.17
C SER A 82 -0.74 -5.27 -4.39
N ALA A 83 -0.04 -6.29 -3.87
CA ALA A 83 1.23 -6.10 -3.16
C ALA A 83 2.29 -5.46 -4.07
N ILE A 84 2.44 -5.96 -5.30
CA ILE A 84 3.40 -5.41 -6.28
C ILE A 84 3.08 -3.94 -6.58
N LEU A 85 1.81 -3.63 -6.87
CA LEU A 85 1.39 -2.25 -7.14
C LEU A 85 1.61 -1.33 -5.94
N SER A 86 1.35 -1.82 -4.74
CA SER A 86 1.59 -1.07 -3.50
C SER A 86 3.08 -0.74 -3.32
N VAL A 87 3.98 -1.70 -3.60
CA VAL A 87 5.44 -1.48 -3.56
C VAL A 87 5.88 -0.50 -4.64
N LEU A 88 5.37 -0.62 -5.86
CA LEU A 88 5.65 0.32 -6.95
C LEU A 88 5.23 1.74 -6.60
N GLY A 89 4.06 1.91 -5.96
CA GLY A 89 3.60 3.19 -5.46
C GLY A 89 4.58 3.83 -4.48
N VAL A 90 5.11 3.06 -3.52
CA VAL A 90 6.15 3.55 -2.59
C VAL A 90 7.43 3.93 -3.35
N LEU A 91 7.89 3.12 -4.30
CA LEU A 91 9.09 3.41 -5.08
C LEU A 91 8.94 4.69 -5.92
N THR A 92 7.78 4.88 -6.56
CA THR A 92 7.47 6.12 -7.28
C THR A 92 7.48 7.32 -6.35
N PHE A 93 6.90 7.20 -5.15
CA PHE A 93 6.97 8.28 -4.16
C PHE A 93 8.41 8.63 -3.76
N VAL A 94 9.23 7.63 -3.45
CA VAL A 94 10.65 7.84 -3.11
C VAL A 94 11.41 8.51 -4.26
N ALA A 95 11.16 8.10 -5.51
CA ALA A 95 11.76 8.71 -6.69
C ALA A 95 11.32 10.17 -6.87
N CYS A 96 10.04 10.49 -6.66
CA CYS A 96 9.53 11.85 -6.71
C CYS A 96 10.16 12.73 -5.63
N VAL A 97 10.29 12.24 -4.40
CA VAL A 97 10.97 12.96 -3.31
C VAL A 97 12.44 13.19 -3.63
N ALA A 98 13.16 12.18 -4.13
CA ALA A 98 14.56 12.30 -4.52
C ALA A 98 14.76 13.32 -5.66
N ALA A 99 13.84 13.37 -6.62
CA ALA A 99 13.87 14.34 -7.71
C ALA A 99 13.69 15.77 -7.22
N VAL A 100 12.75 16.01 -6.29
CA VAL A 100 12.56 17.35 -5.69
C VAL A 100 13.82 17.79 -4.95
N ILE A 101 14.40 16.91 -4.13
CA ILE A 101 15.64 17.20 -3.40
C ILE A 101 16.79 17.52 -4.37
N ALA A 102 16.96 16.73 -5.44
CA ALA A 102 18.00 16.95 -6.44
C ALA A 102 17.87 18.31 -7.15
N ILE A 103 16.63 18.75 -7.43
CA ILE A 103 16.36 20.07 -8.02
C ILE A 103 16.73 21.19 -7.06
N GLU A 104 16.41 21.07 -5.76
CA GLU A 104 16.77 22.07 -4.76
C GLU A 104 18.29 22.25 -4.66
N PHE A 105 19.05 21.14 -4.60
CA PHE A 105 20.52 21.20 -4.56
C PHE A 105 21.13 21.79 -5.84
N ALA A 106 20.61 21.43 -7.01
CA ALA A 106 21.07 22.01 -8.28
C ALA A 106 20.74 23.51 -8.41
N GLY A 107 19.64 23.96 -7.81
CA GLY A 107 19.25 25.37 -7.78
C GLY A 107 20.13 26.23 -6.86
N THR A 108 20.58 25.69 -5.73
CA THR A 108 21.52 26.38 -4.84
C THR A 108 22.86 26.66 -5.51
N ASP A 109 23.39 25.73 -6.30
CA ASP A 109 24.67 25.93 -7.02
C ASP A 109 24.61 27.05 -8.08
N LEU A 110 23.43 27.32 -8.65
CA LEU A 110 23.25 28.41 -9.62
C LEU A 110 23.13 29.80 -8.96
N SER A 111 22.74 29.86 -7.68
CA SER A 111 22.51 31.11 -6.94
C SER A 111 23.77 31.74 -6.32
N VAL A 112 24.90 31.03 -6.39
CA VAL A 112 26.21 31.45 -5.87
C VAL A 112 27.13 31.95 -7.01
N LEU A 113 26.66 31.91 -8.25
CA LEU A 113 27.29 32.49 -9.46
C LEU A 113 26.64 33.82 -9.84
#